data_AF-A0A7J7MQM3-F1
#
_entry.id   AF-A0A7J7MQM3-F1
#
_cell.length_a   1.000
_cell.length_b   1.000
_cell.length_c   1.000
_cell.angle_alpha   90.00
_cell.angle_beta   90.00
_cell.angle_gamma   90.00
#
_symmetry.space_group_name_H-M   'P 1'
#
loop_
_entity.id
_entity.type
_entity.pdbx_description
1 polymer ?
#
loop_
_entity_poly.entity_id
_entity_poly.type
_entity_poly.pdbx_seq_one_letter_code
_entity_poly.pdbx_strand_id
1 'polypeptide(L)'
;MVVAAIFNANLPSQYICHAEETRAQMNRWAEKDTHGLIKVMAITEGSLDSCSLIVLANALYFKGMWKRPFDKSRTKGSNFYLINESMVNTPFMTNTKAQFIYFSGSCKVLRLPYAQGKYGKDIGFSMCIFFPRERDRL
;
A
#
# COMPACT_ATOMS: atom_id res chain seq x y z
N MET A 1 -15.47 -7.64 24.09
CA MET A 1 -14.21 -7.92 24.84
C MET A 1 -13.22 -8.80 24.06
N VAL A 2 -13.63 -9.67 23.12
CA VAL A 2 -12.72 -10.56 22.35
C VAL A 2 -12.04 -9.88 21.13
N VAL A 3 -12.75 -9.02 20.39
CA VAL A 3 -12.23 -8.38 19.17
C VAL A 3 -11.04 -7.43 19.43
N ALA A 4 -11.13 -6.61 20.48
CA ALA A 4 -10.05 -5.67 20.83
C ALA A 4 -8.75 -6.39 21.23
N ALA A 5 -8.86 -7.50 21.97
CA ALA A 5 -7.69 -8.22 22.50
C ALA A 5 -6.90 -8.98 21.42
N ILE A 6 -7.57 -9.50 20.40
CA ILE A 6 -6.92 -10.29 19.33
C ILE A 6 -6.36 -9.38 18.24
N PHE A 7 -7.09 -8.32 17.86
CA PHE A 7 -6.73 -7.48 16.73
C PHE A 7 -6.01 -6.18 17.13
N ASN A 8 -5.77 -5.97 18.43
CA ASN A 8 -5.34 -4.68 18.98
C ASN A 8 -6.22 -3.52 18.46
N ALA A 9 -7.52 -3.79 18.35
CA ALA A 9 -8.49 -2.88 17.73
C ALA A 9 -9.08 -1.95 18.80
N ASN A 10 -9.21 -0.67 18.45
CA ASN A 10 -9.95 0.29 19.28
C ASN A 10 -11.45 0.15 19.00
N LEU A 11 -12.27 0.13 20.05
CA LEU A 11 -13.73 0.00 19.97
C LEU A 11 -14.41 1.20 20.64
N PRO A 12 -14.37 2.41 20.03
CA PRO A 12 -15.18 3.51 20.52
C PRO A 12 -16.67 3.17 20.33
N SER A 13 -17.45 3.21 21.41
CA SER A 13 -18.90 3.06 21.34
C SER A 13 -19.52 4.35 20.80
N GLN A 14 -19.93 4.36 19.53
CA GLN A 14 -20.61 5.50 18.95
C GLN A 14 -21.78 5.04 18.09
N TYR A 15 -22.90 5.73 18.25
CA TYR A 15 -24.09 5.51 17.44
C TYR A 15 -23.85 6.10 16.04
N ILE A 16 -24.04 5.29 14.99
CA ILE A 16 -23.88 5.68 13.57
C ILE A 16 -25.08 6.51 13.08
N CYS A 17 -25.89 7.08 13.98
CA CYS A 17 -27.02 7.93 13.63
C CYS A 17 -26.62 9.22 12.89
N HIS A 18 -25.33 9.58 12.90
CA HIS A 18 -24.75 10.67 12.12
C HIS A 18 -23.62 10.14 11.23
N ALA A 19 -23.98 9.73 10.01
CA ALA A 19 -23.08 9.12 9.03
C ALA A 19 -21.84 9.99 8.73
N GLU A 20 -22.03 11.28 8.49
CA GLU A 20 -20.93 12.20 8.17
C GLU A 20 -19.99 12.47 9.35
N GLU A 21 -20.54 12.55 10.57
CA GLU A 21 -19.73 12.71 11.79
C GLU A 21 -18.88 11.46 12.05
N THR A 22 -19.49 10.27 11.87
CA THR A 22 -18.81 8.98 11.99
C THR A 22 -17.67 8.88 10.97
N ARG A 23 -17.92 9.26 9.71
CA ARG A 23 -16.92 9.29 8.64
C ARG A 23 -15.77 10.25 8.96
N ALA A 24 -16.07 11.46 9.41
CA ALA A 24 -15.06 12.44 9.80
C ALA A 24 -14.18 11.96 10.96
N GLN A 25 -14.77 11.25 11.93
CA GLN A 25 -14.04 10.68 13.04
C GLN A 25 -13.12 9.53 12.62
N MET A 26 -13.57 8.65 11.73
CA MET A 26 -12.75 7.57 11.19
C MET A 26 -11.55 8.12 10.38
N ASN A 27 -11.76 9.18 9.60
CA ASN A 27 -10.67 9.87 8.91
C ASN A 27 -9.66 10.47 9.89
N ARG A 28 -10.11 11.14 10.96
CA ARG A 28 -9.23 11.67 12.01
C ARG A 28 -8.46 10.57 12.73
N TRP A 29 -9.09 9.43 13.00
CA TRP A 29 -8.43 8.28 13.58
C TRP A 29 -7.33 7.74 12.66
N ALA A 30 -7.65 7.51 11.38
CA ALA A 30 -6.70 7.03 10.38
C ALA A 30 -5.52 7.99 10.25
N GLU A 31 -5.79 9.29 10.17
CA GLU A 31 -4.76 10.32 10.05
C GLU A 31 -3.83 10.30 11.26
N LYS A 32 -4.41 10.26 12.47
CA LYS A 32 -3.64 10.21 13.72
C LYS A 32 -2.76 8.96 13.80
N ASP A 33 -3.35 7.78 13.60
CA ASP A 33 -2.66 6.50 13.83
C ASP A 33 -1.67 6.17 12.70
N THR A 34 -1.80 6.83 11.55
CA THR A 34 -0.83 6.75 10.45
C THR A 34 0.10 7.96 10.38
N HIS A 35 0.19 8.78 11.42
CA HIS A 35 1.05 9.96 11.48
C HIS A 35 0.88 10.92 10.28
N GLY A 36 -0.35 11.13 9.84
CA GLY A 36 -0.71 12.03 8.75
C GLY A 36 -0.64 11.43 7.34
N LEU A 37 -0.30 10.14 7.22
CA LEU A 37 -0.06 9.49 5.92
C LEU A 37 -1.36 9.03 5.23
N ILE A 38 -2.38 8.64 6.00
CA ILE A 38 -3.72 8.29 5.50
C ILE A 38 -4.73 9.31 6.05
N LYS A 39 -5.07 10.31 5.24
CA LYS A 39 -5.97 11.41 5.65
C LYS A 39 -7.44 11.14 5.40
N VAL A 40 -7.73 10.34 4.38
CA VAL A 40 -9.09 9.98 3.99
C VAL A 40 -9.11 8.46 3.86
N MET A 41 -9.93 7.83 4.67
CA MET A 41 -10.25 6.41 4.53
C MET A 41 -11.20 6.22 3.34
N ALA A 42 -11.19 5.03 2.75
CA ALA A 42 -12.07 4.65 1.64
C ALA A 42 -13.54 4.43 2.09
N ILE A 43 -14.07 5.33 2.92
CA ILE A 43 -15.49 5.41 3.26
C ILE A 43 -16.04 6.56 2.41
N THR A 44 -16.72 6.19 1.32
CA THR A 44 -17.28 7.16 0.38
C THR A 44 -18.50 7.87 0.99
N GLU A 45 -18.76 9.09 0.54
CA GLU A 45 -19.99 9.79 0.87
C GLU A 45 -21.21 8.91 0.48
N GLY A 46 -22.21 8.85 1.36
CA GLY A 46 -23.38 7.99 1.17
C GLY A 46 -23.18 6.49 1.41
N SER A 47 -21.98 6.03 1.79
CA SER A 47 -21.75 4.61 2.16
C SER A 47 -22.27 4.22 3.55
N LEU A 48 -22.63 5.21 4.38
CA LEU A 48 -23.21 5.04 5.70
C LEU A 48 -24.59 5.72 5.73
N ASP A 49 -25.56 5.02 6.31
CA ASP A 49 -26.93 5.48 6.49
C ASP A 49 -27.46 5.15 7.90
N SER A 50 -28.71 5.51 8.18
CA SER A 50 -29.35 5.24 9.47
C SER A 50 -29.55 3.75 9.79
N CYS A 51 -29.39 2.87 8.80
CA CYS A 51 -29.45 1.41 8.95
C CYS A 51 -28.06 0.79 9.24
N SER A 52 -26.99 1.56 9.13
CA SER A 52 -25.63 1.10 9.37
C SER A 52 -25.37 0.90 10.86
N LEU A 53 -25.22 -0.35 11.31
CA LEU A 53 -25.09 -0.70 12.73
C LEU A 53 -23.65 -0.86 13.22
N ILE A 54 -22.74 -1.33 12.34
CA ILE A 54 -21.33 -1.57 12.66
C ILE A 54 -20.49 -1.26 11.43
N VAL A 55 -19.38 -0.54 11.62
CA VAL A 55 -18.40 -0.26 10.58
C VAL A 55 -17.03 -0.74 11.06
N LEU A 56 -16.36 -1.55 10.24
CA LEU A 56 -14.99 -1.99 10.47
C LEU A 56 -14.05 -1.26 9.51
N ALA A 57 -13.10 -0.52 10.06
CA ALA A 57 -12.10 0.20 9.28
C ALA A 57 -10.69 -0.32 9.59
N ASN A 58 -9.83 -0.38 8.57
CA ASN A 58 -8.42 -0.74 8.69
C ASN A 58 -7.57 0.20 7.85
N ALA A 59 -6.45 0.65 8.41
CA ALA A 59 -5.43 1.44 7.72
C ALA A 59 -4.08 0.73 7.87
N LEU A 60 -3.41 0.51 6.74
CA LEU A 60 -2.05 -0.04 6.71
C LEU A 60 -1.13 0.90 5.94
N TYR A 61 -0.12 1.42 6.63
CA TYR A 61 0.98 2.14 6.01
C TYR A 61 2.25 1.29 6.04
N PHE A 62 2.93 1.21 4.91
CA PHE A 62 4.20 0.50 4.80
C PHE A 62 5.27 1.37 4.13
N LYS A 63 6.40 1.55 4.84
CA LYS A 63 7.62 2.19 4.32
C LYS A 63 8.83 1.37 4.73
N GLY A 64 9.37 0.62 3.77
CA GLY A 64 10.58 -0.17 3.95
C GLY A 64 11.78 0.43 3.22
N MET A 65 12.98 0.24 3.79
CA MET A 65 14.23 0.49 3.07
C MET A 65 14.58 -0.74 2.25
N TRP A 66 15.02 -0.58 1.00
CA TRP A 66 15.51 -1.71 0.20
C TRP A 66 16.75 -2.34 0.84
N LYS A 67 16.86 -3.67 0.83
CA LYS A 67 18.09 -4.39 1.22
C LYS A 67 19.26 -4.01 0.32
N ARG A 68 18.97 -3.70 -0.95
CA ARG A 68 19.92 -3.18 -1.95
C ARG A 68 19.35 -1.88 -2.52
N PRO A 69 19.67 -0.71 -1.95
CA PRO A 69 19.15 0.58 -2.44
C PRO A 69 19.57 0.88 -3.87
N PHE A 70 18.74 1.66 -4.56
CA PHE A 70 19.06 2.24 -5.86
C PHE A 70 19.93 3.48 -5.67
N ASP A 71 20.92 3.66 -6.55
CA ASP A 71 21.72 4.88 -6.60
C ASP A 71 20.88 6.00 -7.24
N LYS A 72 20.63 7.06 -6.47
CA LYS A 72 19.83 8.20 -6.92
C LYS A 72 20.44 8.89 -8.14
N SER A 73 21.77 8.94 -8.25
CA SER A 73 22.48 9.57 -9.38
C SER A 73 22.22 8.86 -10.72
N ARG A 74 21.75 7.61 -10.65
CA ARG A 74 21.45 6.76 -11.81
C ARG A 74 19.97 6.78 -12.19
N THR A 75 19.13 7.49 -11.44
CA THR A 75 17.73 7.68 -11.78
C THR A 75 17.63 8.66 -12.94
N LYS A 76 16.98 8.25 -14.04
CA LYS A 76 16.87 9.06 -15.26
C LYS A 76 15.45 9.00 -15.82
N GLY A 77 15.05 10.05 -16.53
CA GLY A 77 13.77 10.10 -17.25
C GLY A 77 13.71 9.02 -18.33
N SER A 78 12.60 8.29 -18.39
CA SER A 78 12.31 7.32 -19.45
C SER A 78 10.81 7.26 -19.71
N ASN A 79 10.43 6.68 -20.84
CA ASN A 79 9.03 6.58 -21.24
C ASN A 79 8.36 5.42 -20.50
N PHE A 80 7.28 5.73 -19.79
CA PHE A 80 6.33 4.74 -19.29
C PHE A 80 5.12 4.70 -20.23
N TYR A 81 4.77 3.51 -20.71
CA TYR A 81 3.66 3.28 -21.63
C TYR A 81 2.40 2.99 -20.81
N LEU A 82 1.38 3.80 -21.00
CA LEU A 82 0.07 3.65 -20.36
C LEU A 82 -0.77 2.61 -21.12
N ILE A 83 -1.85 2.14 -20.47
CA ILE A 83 -2.79 1.15 -21.02
C ILE A 83 -3.42 1.65 -22.32
N ASN A 84 -3.67 2.96 -22.43
CA ASN A 84 -4.21 3.61 -23.61
C ASN A 84 -3.15 3.91 -24.70
N GLU A 85 -2.00 3.23 -24.65
CA GLU A 85 -0.84 3.37 -25.55
C GLU A 85 -0.12 4.73 -25.52
N SER A 86 -0.61 5.70 -24.76
CA SER A 86 0.09 6.98 -24.58
C SER A 86 1.34 6.84 -23.71
N MET A 87 2.26 7.80 -23.83
CA MET A 87 3.54 7.79 -23.12
C MET A 87 3.63 8.96 -22.14
N VAL A 88 4.14 8.66 -20.95
CA VAL A 88 4.52 9.68 -19.96
C VAL A 88 5.99 9.53 -19.60
N ASN A 89 6.72 10.65 -19.56
CA ASN A 89 8.10 10.63 -19.09
C ASN A 89 8.12 10.58 -17.57
N THR A 90 8.78 9.58 -17.00
CA THR A 90 8.86 9.38 -15.55
C THR A 90 10.27 8.99 -15.13
N PRO A 91 10.67 9.23 -13.87
CA PRO A 91 11.98 8.81 -13.37
C PRO A 91 12.04 7.29 -13.18
N PHE A 92 12.89 6.61 -13.94
CA PHE A 92 13.17 5.19 -13.79
C PHE A 92 14.42 4.97 -12.95
N MET A 93 14.27 4.19 -11.88
CA MET A 93 15.39 3.74 -11.05
C MET A 93 16.13 2.59 -11.75
N THR A 94 17.46 2.61 -11.73
CA THR A 94 18.29 1.57 -12.37
C THR A 94 19.33 0.99 -11.40
N ASN A 95 19.55 -0.32 -11.48
CA ASN A 95 20.60 -1.00 -10.75
C ASN A 95 21.31 -2.00 -11.69
N THR A 96 22.64 -2.05 -11.67
CA THR A 96 23.44 -3.01 -12.45
C THR A 96 23.83 -4.26 -11.67
N LYS A 97 23.54 -4.31 -10.36
CA LYS A 97 23.77 -5.50 -9.54
C LYS A 97 22.74 -6.56 -9.86
N ALA A 98 23.13 -7.83 -9.74
CA ALA A 98 22.24 -8.97 -9.89
C ALA A 98 20.97 -8.81 -9.03
N GLN A 99 19.81 -9.03 -9.66
CA GLN A 99 18.48 -8.97 -9.06
C GLN A 99 17.84 -10.36 -9.05
N PHE A 100 16.89 -10.57 -8.12
CA PHE A 100 16.09 -11.79 -8.12
C PHE A 100 14.99 -11.67 -9.17
N ILE A 101 15.24 -12.23 -10.35
CA ILE A 101 14.29 -12.24 -11.47
C ILE A 101 13.89 -13.69 -11.76
N TYR A 102 12.59 -13.96 -11.74
CA TYR A 102 12.02 -15.24 -12.11
C TYR A 102 11.23 -15.11 -13.41
N PHE A 103 11.26 -16.14 -14.24
CA PHE A 103 10.51 -16.21 -15.49
C PHE A 103 9.51 -17.35 -15.39
N SER A 104 8.23 -17.04 -15.52
CA SER A 104 7.14 -18.02 -15.53
C SER A 104 6.28 -17.77 -16.75
N GLY A 105 6.43 -18.60 -17.79
CA GLY A 105 5.59 -18.55 -19.00
C GLY A 105 5.38 -17.15 -19.57
N SER A 106 4.22 -16.55 -19.28
CA SER A 106 3.77 -15.24 -19.75
C SER A 106 4.18 -14.06 -18.84
N CYS A 107 4.98 -14.26 -17.80
CA CYS A 107 5.34 -13.21 -16.83
C CYS A 107 6.82 -13.25 -16.43
N LYS A 108 7.41 -12.07 -16.24
CA LYS A 108 8.68 -11.87 -15.55
C LYS A 108 8.39 -11.30 -14.17
N VAL A 109 8.94 -11.88 -13.11
CA VAL A 109 8.74 -11.42 -11.73
C VAL A 109 10.05 -10.92 -11.16
N LEU A 110 10.08 -9.66 -10.75
CA LEU A 110 11.20 -9.06 -10.03
C LEU A 110 10.90 -9.06 -8.53
N ARG A 111 11.79 -9.62 -7.72
CA ARG A 111 11.70 -9.58 -6.25
C ARG A 111 12.73 -8.61 -5.66
N LEU A 112 12.25 -7.58 -4.97
CA LEU A 112 13.06 -6.57 -4.27
C LEU A 112 12.91 -6.74 -2.75
N PRO A 113 13.89 -7.35 -2.06
CA PRO A 113 13.83 -7.52 -0.61
C PRO A 113 14.02 -6.19 0.11
N TYR A 114 13.27 -6.00 1.21
CA TYR A 114 13.52 -4.93 2.16
C TYR A 114 14.64 -5.30 3.13
N ALA A 115 15.33 -4.29 3.66
CA ALA A 115 16.30 -4.45 4.72
C ALA A 115 15.58 -4.99 5.96
N GLN A 116 16.16 -6.02 6.57
CA GLN A 116 15.64 -6.56 7.82
C GLN A 116 15.89 -5.55 8.94
N GLY A 117 14.88 -5.33 9.79
CA GLY A 117 15.01 -4.53 10.99
C GLY A 117 15.88 -5.21 12.05
N LYS A 118 16.30 -4.44 13.07
CA LYS A 118 17.10 -4.94 14.21
C LYS A 118 16.35 -5.93 15.12
N TYR A 119 15.02 -6.02 15.00
CA TYR A 119 14.19 -6.92 15.79
C TYR A 119 14.14 -8.28 15.10
N GLY A 120 15.07 -9.15 15.51
CA GLY A 120 15.21 -10.50 14.98
C GLY A 120 13.94 -11.33 15.15
N LYS A 121 13.45 -11.85 14.01
CA LYS A 121 12.77 -13.13 13.79
C LYS A 121 12.33 -13.16 12.32
N ASP A 122 13.05 -13.94 11.51
CA ASP A 122 12.74 -14.63 10.23
C ASP A 122 11.74 -14.10 9.18
N ILE A 123 11.05 -12.97 9.37
CA ILE A 123 10.06 -12.45 8.44
C ILE A 123 10.73 -11.38 7.57
N GLY A 124 11.33 -11.82 6.46
CA GLY A 124 11.84 -10.93 5.43
C GLY A 124 10.73 -10.46 4.48
N PHE A 125 10.44 -9.16 4.45
CA PHE A 125 9.53 -8.60 3.46
C PHE A 125 10.23 -8.40 2.11
N SER A 126 9.49 -8.60 1.03
CA SER A 126 9.94 -8.28 -0.34
C SER A 126 8.78 -7.70 -1.13
N MET A 127 9.07 -6.74 -2.02
CA MET A 127 8.15 -6.32 -3.06
C MET A 127 8.35 -7.23 -4.29
N CYS A 128 7.27 -7.82 -4.79
CA CYS A 128 7.28 -8.58 -6.04
C CYS A 128 6.56 -7.77 -7.12
N ILE A 129 7.26 -7.46 -8.20
CA ILE A 129 6.73 -6.73 -9.36
C ILE A 129 6.55 -7.72 -10.49
N PHE A 130 5.32 -7.83 -10.99
CA PHE A 130 4.94 -8.74 -12.05
C PHE A 130 4.88 -7.97 -13.36
N PHE A 131 5.70 -8.38 -14.32
CA PHE A 131 5.72 -7.81 -15.65
C PHE A 131 5.08 -8.81 -16.63
N PRO A 132 3.90 -8.52 -17.18
CA PRO A 132 3.33 -9.35 -18.23
C PRO A 132 4.19 -9.29 -19.49
N ARG A 133 4.17 -10.37 -20.28
CA ARG A 133 4.96 -10.48 -21.52
C ARG A 133 4.37 -9.65 -22.67
N GLU A 134 3.06 -9.49 -22.68
CA GLU A 134 2.30 -8.61 -23.58
C GLU A 134 1.87 -7.35 -22.83
N ARG A 135 1.88 -6.20 -23.51
CA ARG A 135 1.60 -4.89 -22.90
C ARG A 135 0.14 -4.70 -22.51
N ASP A 136 -0.78 -5.48 -23.09
CA ASP A 136 -2.21 -5.20 -23.08
C ASP A 136 -2.99 -5.93 -21.96
N ARG A 137 -2.29 -6.51 -20.97
CA ARG A 137 -2.89 -7.42 -19.98
C ARG A 137 -3.01 -6.89 -18.55
N LEU A 138 -2.82 -5.59 -18.32
CA LEU A 138 -3.05 -4.93 -17.02
C LEU A 138 -3.65 -3.54 -17.22
#